data_AF-A0A535CAD5-F1
#
_entry.id   AF-A0A535CAD5-F1
#
_cell.length_a   1.000
_cell.length_b   1.000
_cell.length_c   1.000
_cell.angle_alpha   90.00
_cell.angle_beta   90.00
_cell.angle_gamma   90.00
#
_symmetry.space_group_name_H-M   'P 1'
#
loop_
_entity.id
_entity.type
_entity.pdbx_description
1 polymer ?
#
loop_
_entity_poly.entity_id
_entity_poly.type
_entity_poly.pdbx_seq_one_letter_code
_entity_poly.pdbx_strand_id
1 'polypeptide(L)'
;MRKQRTITRPEEEPCTQGIADLHALAIPQAETPYVAAGVPWFLTLFGRDPLVAALLSGLNGAWSAQGALAALGELQASRRDDWRDAEPGKLLHECRRGELASRNRIPFAPAYYGAHDAPALYCLTLWHTWRWTGDDKLLKAHLETAKAAIRWCD
;
A
#
# COMPACT_ATOMS: atom_id res chain seq x y z
N MET A 1 27.46 2.24 35.12
CA MET A 1 26.25 2.89 34.58
C MET A 1 25.16 1.85 34.39
N ARG A 2 24.13 1.86 35.24
CA ARG A 2 22.99 0.92 35.17
C ARG A 2 22.04 1.45 34.08
N LYS A 3 21.88 0.74 32.95
CA LYS A 3 20.83 1.06 31.97
C LYS A 3 19.49 0.98 32.69
N GLN A 4 18.80 2.12 32.84
CA GLN A 4 17.41 2.12 33.28
C GLN A 4 16.62 1.33 32.23
N ARG A 5 16.16 0.13 32.59
CA ARG A 5 15.15 -0.58 31.81
C ARG A 5 13.87 0.23 31.98
N THR A 6 13.42 0.88 30.92
CA THR A 6 12.07 1.43 30.86
C THR A 6 11.13 0.25 31.09
N ILE A 7 10.42 0.25 32.22
CA ILE A 7 9.42 -0.76 32.51
C ILE A 7 8.22 -0.39 31.64
N THR A 8 8.12 -1.01 30.46
CA THR A 8 6.90 -0.98 29.66
C THR A 8 5.79 -1.63 30.46
N ARG A 9 4.63 -0.99 30.52
CA ARG A 9 3.48 -1.54 31.25
C ARG A 9 2.96 -2.74 30.44
N PRO A 10 2.50 -3.84 31.07
CA PRO A 10 2.05 -5.03 30.35
C PRO A 10 0.99 -4.73 29.27
N GLU A 11 0.14 -3.73 29.51
CA GLU A 11 -0.89 -3.26 28.58
C GLU A 11 -0.33 -2.57 27.31
N GLU A 12 0.91 -2.08 27.33
CA GLU A 12 1.56 -1.37 26.21
C GLU A 12 2.34 -2.32 25.28
N GLU A 13 2.59 -3.56 25.74
CA GLU A 13 3.37 -4.56 25.02
C GLU A 13 2.77 -4.92 23.66
N PRO A 14 1.44 -5.17 23.50
CA PRO A 14 0.86 -5.47 22.20
C PRO A 14 0.99 -4.32 21.19
N CYS A 15 0.84 -3.08 21.64
CA CYS A 15 0.99 -1.91 20.77
C CYS A 15 2.44 -1.73 20.33
N THR A 16 3.39 -1.90 21.25
CA THR A 16 4.83 -1.80 20.96
C THR A 16 5.26 -2.88 19.97
N GLN A 17 4.82 -4.12 20.19
CA GLN A 17 5.09 -5.22 19.27
C GLN A 17 4.47 -4.98 17.89
N GLY A 18 3.21 -4.54 17.84
CA GLY A 18 2.53 -4.25 16.58
C GLY A 18 3.22 -3.16 15.75
N ILE A 19 3.73 -2.11 16.39
CA ILE A 19 4.54 -1.09 15.71
C ILE A 19 5.83 -1.71 15.15
N ALA A 20 6.54 -2.50 15.96
CA ALA A 20 7.77 -3.17 15.51
C ALA A 20 7.51 -4.11 14.32
N ASP A 21 6.39 -4.85 14.33
CA ASP A 21 5.99 -5.76 13.27
C ASP A 21 5.68 -5.01 11.96
N LEU A 22 4.96 -3.87 12.02
CA LEU A 22 4.70 -3.03 10.85
C LEU A 22 6.00 -2.51 10.21
N HIS A 23 6.98 -2.12 11.04
CA HIS A 23 8.29 -1.69 10.56
C HIS A 23 9.11 -2.85 9.99
N ALA A 24 8.99 -4.06 10.55
CA ALA A 24 9.64 -5.25 10.02
C ALA A 24 9.08 -5.65 8.64
N LEU A 25 7.83 -5.31 8.35
CA LEU A 25 7.17 -5.53 7.06
C LEU A 25 7.30 -4.35 6.09
N ALA A 26 8.03 -3.28 6.45
CA ALA A 26 8.19 -2.13 5.59
C ALA A 26 9.06 -2.45 4.36
N ILE A 27 8.50 -2.29 3.17
CA ILE A 27 9.22 -2.39 1.90
C ILE A 27 9.60 -0.98 1.43
N PRO A 28 10.89 -0.70 1.18
CA PRO A 28 11.32 0.57 0.60
C PRO A 28 10.69 0.82 -0.77
N GLN A 29 10.07 1.99 -0.95
CA GLN A 29 9.57 2.49 -2.23
C GLN A 29 9.96 3.95 -2.36
N ALA A 30 10.70 4.31 -3.41
CA ALA A 30 11.14 5.68 -3.69
C ALA A 30 11.51 6.47 -2.41
N GLU A 31 10.67 7.43 -2.02
CA GLU A 31 10.88 8.30 -0.87
C GLU A 31 10.23 7.79 0.43
N THR A 32 9.21 6.93 0.37
CA THR A 32 8.45 6.49 1.56
C THR A 32 8.05 5.02 1.46
N PRO A 33 8.37 4.18 2.47
CA PRO A 33 8.06 2.76 2.43
C PRO A 33 6.56 2.49 2.59
N TYR A 34 6.12 1.33 2.10
CA TYR A 34 4.79 0.78 2.37
C TYR A 34 4.89 -0.53 3.16
N VAL A 35 3.80 -0.93 3.81
CA VAL A 35 3.75 -2.18 4.58
C VAL A 35 3.40 -3.34 3.66
N ALA A 36 4.23 -4.38 3.63
CA ALA A 36 3.93 -5.62 2.91
C ALA A 36 2.74 -6.38 3.51
N ALA A 37 2.13 -7.24 2.71
CA ALA A 37 1.06 -8.12 3.15
C ALA A 37 1.51 -9.17 4.19
N GLY A 38 2.78 -9.60 4.14
CA GLY A 38 3.35 -10.50 5.15
C GLY A 38 4.54 -11.32 4.66
N VAL A 39 5.16 -12.09 5.55
CA VAL A 39 6.29 -12.98 5.23
C VAL A 39 5.88 -14.46 5.23
N PRO A 40 6.55 -15.34 4.46
CA PRO A 40 7.57 -15.01 3.47
C PRO A 40 6.99 -14.71 2.07
N TRP A 41 5.84 -15.30 1.74
CA TRP A 41 5.33 -15.33 0.36
C TRP A 41 4.60 -14.07 -0.09
N PHE A 42 4.25 -13.19 0.86
CA PHE A 42 3.49 -11.98 0.61
C PHE A 42 4.36 -10.71 0.73
N LEU A 43 5.69 -10.89 0.73
CA LEU A 43 6.67 -9.80 0.87
C LEU A 43 6.86 -9.11 -0.49
N THR A 44 5.79 -8.50 -0.98
CA THR A 44 5.77 -7.70 -2.21
C THR A 44 4.62 -6.71 -2.17
N LEU A 45 4.39 -5.99 -3.27
CA LEU A 45 3.28 -5.05 -3.39
C LEU A 45 1.98 -5.80 -3.73
N PHE A 46 1.06 -5.81 -2.77
CA PHE A 46 -0.33 -6.19 -2.99
C PHE A 46 -1.21 -4.94 -2.96
N GLY A 47 -2.33 -4.96 -3.68
CA GLY A 47 -3.21 -3.80 -3.80
C GLY A 47 -3.81 -3.35 -2.46
N ARG A 48 -4.58 -4.24 -1.84
CA ARG A 48 -5.40 -3.92 -0.67
C ARG A 48 -4.59 -3.83 0.62
N ASP A 49 -3.59 -4.69 0.78
CA ASP A 49 -2.89 -4.94 2.03
C ASP A 49 -2.19 -3.69 2.61
N PRO A 50 -1.34 -2.95 1.85
CA PRO A 50 -0.72 -1.73 2.35
C PRO A 50 -1.76 -0.64 2.64
N LEU A 51 -2.87 -0.57 1.89
CA LEU A 51 -3.94 0.41 2.11
C LEU A 51 -4.69 0.13 3.42
N VAL A 52 -5.05 -1.14 3.67
CA VAL A 52 -5.72 -1.57 4.90
C VAL A 52 -4.78 -1.43 6.10
N ALA A 53 -3.53 -1.86 5.96
CA ALA A 53 -2.52 -1.69 7.01
C ALA A 53 -2.38 -0.21 7.36
N ALA A 54 -2.30 0.69 6.38
CA ALA A 54 -2.24 2.13 6.59
C ALA A 54 -3.48 2.70 7.31
N LEU A 55 -4.68 2.26 6.91
CA LEU A 55 -5.94 2.67 7.56
C LEU A 55 -5.99 2.25 9.04
N LEU A 56 -5.55 1.03 9.35
CA LEU A 56 -5.57 0.48 10.71
C LEU A 56 -4.42 0.99 11.58
N SER A 57 -3.32 1.44 10.97
CA SER A 57 -2.10 1.87 11.68
C SER A 57 -1.86 3.38 11.67
N GLY A 58 -2.87 4.20 11.36
CA GLY A 58 -2.71 5.67 11.27
C GLY A 58 -2.14 6.34 12.53
N LEU A 59 -2.29 5.73 13.71
CA LEU A 59 -1.67 6.18 14.96
C LEU A 59 -0.13 6.08 14.95
N ASN A 60 0.43 5.21 14.10
CA ASN A 60 1.87 5.06 13.85
C ASN A 60 2.40 6.06 12.79
N GLY A 61 1.60 7.07 12.46
CA GLY A 61 1.94 8.10 11.47
C GLY A 61 1.48 7.78 10.06
N ALA A 62 1.63 8.77 9.17
CA ALA A 62 1.10 8.72 7.80
C ALA A 62 2.03 8.00 6.80
N TRP A 63 3.23 7.59 7.21
CA TRP A 63 4.26 7.07 6.32
C TRP A 63 3.77 5.86 5.50
N SER A 64 3.07 4.91 6.14
CA SER A 64 2.60 3.69 5.48
C SER A 64 1.55 3.99 4.43
N ALA A 65 0.68 4.97 4.71
CA ALA A 65 -0.31 5.45 3.75
C ALA A 65 0.33 6.16 2.55
N GLN A 66 1.28 7.05 2.81
CA GLN A 66 2.00 7.80 1.78
C GLN A 66 2.76 6.85 0.84
N GLY A 67 3.48 5.88 1.40
CA GLY A 67 4.16 4.86 0.62
C GLY A 67 3.19 3.98 -0.18
N ALA A 68 2.05 3.58 0.41
CA ALA A 68 1.04 2.78 -0.29
C ALA A 68 0.42 3.55 -1.47
N LEU A 69 0.04 4.81 -1.25
CA LEU A 69 -0.57 5.68 -2.28
C LEU A 69 0.41 5.95 -3.43
N ALA A 70 1.69 6.16 -3.12
CA ALA A 70 2.74 6.33 -4.13
C ALA A 70 2.96 5.04 -4.92
N ALA A 71 3.22 3.92 -4.25
CA ALA A 71 3.51 2.63 -4.87
C ALA A 71 2.38 2.16 -5.81
N LEU A 72 1.13 2.26 -5.36
CA LEU A 72 -0.03 1.84 -6.14
C LEU A 72 -0.36 2.83 -7.25
N GLY A 73 -0.21 4.13 -6.99
CA GLY A 73 -0.49 5.19 -7.97
C GLY A 73 0.44 5.13 -9.17
N GLU A 74 1.73 4.85 -8.96
CA GLU A 74 2.71 4.66 -10.04
C GLU A 74 2.36 3.51 -10.99
N LEU A 75 1.62 2.52 -10.49
CA LEU A 75 1.29 1.29 -11.22
C LEU A 75 -0.19 1.23 -11.64
N GLN A 76 -0.95 2.33 -11.52
CA GLN A 76 -2.34 2.35 -11.98
C GLN A 76 -2.43 1.99 -13.46
N ALA A 77 -3.37 1.11 -13.81
CA ALA A 77 -3.60 0.72 -15.19
C ALA A 77 -4.08 1.91 -16.03
N SER A 78 -3.42 2.13 -17.16
CA SER A 78 -3.76 3.19 -18.12
C SER A 78 -4.37 2.66 -19.42
N ARG A 79 -4.37 1.33 -19.62
CA ARG A 79 -4.89 0.66 -20.80
C ARG A 79 -5.52 -0.67 -20.42
N ARG A 80 -6.38 -1.18 -21.30
CA ARG A 80 -6.94 -2.53 -21.15
C ARG A 80 -5.90 -3.60 -21.50
N ASP A 81 -5.84 -4.66 -20.70
CA ASP A 81 -5.02 -5.85 -20.92
C ASP A 81 -5.72 -7.06 -20.29
N ASP A 82 -6.39 -7.87 -21.11
CA ASP A 82 -7.17 -9.01 -20.64
C ASP A 82 -6.30 -10.11 -19.99
N TRP A 83 -5.00 -10.22 -20.33
CA TRP A 83 -4.11 -11.19 -19.67
C TRP A 83 -3.80 -10.82 -18.22
N ARG A 84 -3.79 -9.52 -17.92
CA ARG A 84 -3.46 -8.98 -16.60
C ARG A 84 -4.70 -8.50 -15.84
N ASP A 85 -5.90 -8.72 -16.38
CA ASP A 85 -7.17 -8.14 -15.90
C ASP A 85 -7.11 -6.61 -15.72
N ALA A 86 -6.35 -5.92 -16.57
CA ALA A 86 -6.15 -4.49 -16.48
C ALA A 86 -7.23 -3.74 -17.24
N GLU A 87 -7.76 -2.68 -16.63
CA GLU A 87 -8.66 -1.70 -17.26
C GLU A 87 -8.24 -0.30 -16.80
N PRO A 88 -8.39 0.74 -17.61
CA PRO A 88 -8.01 2.11 -17.23
C PRO A 88 -8.66 2.51 -15.89
N GLY A 89 -7.83 2.90 -14.91
CA GLY A 89 -8.27 3.27 -13.56
C GLY A 89 -8.10 2.19 -12.51
N LYS A 90 -7.99 0.91 -12.89
CA LYS A 90 -7.72 -0.19 -11.94
C LYS A 90 -6.36 -0.04 -11.27
N LEU A 91 -6.31 -0.44 -10.01
CA LEU A 91 -5.08 -0.60 -9.25
C LEU A 91 -4.70 -2.07 -9.20
N LEU A 92 -3.41 -2.33 -9.05
CA LEU A 92 -2.90 -3.70 -9.04
C LEU A 92 -3.47 -4.51 -7.87
N HIS A 93 -3.66 -5.79 -8.10
CA HIS A 93 -3.83 -6.82 -7.08
C HIS A 93 -2.49 -7.25 -6.51
N GLU A 94 -1.53 -7.52 -7.39
CA GLU A 94 -0.26 -8.11 -7.03
C GLU A 94 0.82 -7.80 -8.08
N CYS A 95 2.03 -7.52 -7.62
CA CYS A 95 3.23 -7.42 -8.44
C CYS A 95 4.24 -8.49 -8.01
N ARG A 96 4.80 -9.27 -8.95
CA ARG A 96 5.90 -10.20 -8.64
C ARG A 96 7.09 -10.00 -9.56
N ARG A 97 8.28 -10.19 -8.99
CA ARG A 97 9.56 -10.21 -9.71
C ARG A 97 10.15 -11.62 -9.60
N GLY A 98 10.21 -12.34 -10.73
CA GLY A 98 10.76 -13.69 -10.83
C GLY A 98 10.76 -14.19 -12.27
N GLU A 99 11.50 -15.25 -12.59
CA GLU A 99 11.74 -15.73 -13.96
C GLU A 99 10.46 -15.94 -14.78
N LEU A 100 9.42 -16.51 -14.18
CA LEU A 100 8.16 -16.74 -14.87
C LEU A 100 7.42 -15.43 -15.16
N ALA A 101 7.46 -14.48 -14.22
CA ALA A 101 6.84 -13.18 -14.39
C ALA A 101 7.61 -12.36 -15.43
N SER A 102 8.94 -12.33 -15.37
CA SER A 102 9.79 -11.60 -16.33
C SER A 102 9.67 -12.13 -17.76
N ARG A 103 9.40 -13.42 -17.94
CA ARG A 103 9.12 -14.05 -19.26
C ARG A 103 7.64 -14.03 -19.65
N ASN A 104 6.81 -13.29 -18.93
CA ASN A 104 5.36 -13.16 -19.16
C ASN A 104 4.65 -14.53 -19.27
N ARG A 105 5.10 -15.52 -18.49
CA ARG A 105 4.48 -16.85 -18.35
C ARG A 105 3.37 -16.85 -17.30
N ILE A 106 3.40 -15.87 -16.40
CA ILE A 106 2.38 -15.58 -15.40
C ILE A 106 2.08 -14.07 -15.42
N PRO A 107 0.88 -13.60 -15.05
CA PRO A 107 0.44 -12.23 -15.31
C PRO A 107 0.98 -11.18 -14.33
N PHE A 108 1.83 -11.56 -13.38
CA PHE A 108 2.24 -10.71 -12.26
C PHE A 108 3.31 -9.66 -12.58
N ALA A 109 3.82 -9.60 -13.82
CA ALA A 109 4.76 -8.55 -14.25
C ALA A 109 4.20 -7.73 -15.43
N PRO A 110 4.28 -6.38 -15.38
CA PRO A 110 4.78 -5.59 -14.25
C PRO A 110 3.81 -5.58 -13.04
N ALA A 111 2.52 -5.87 -13.28
CA ALA A 111 1.49 -5.97 -12.27
C ALA A 111 0.29 -6.76 -12.82
N TYR A 112 -0.40 -7.47 -11.93
CA TYR A 112 -1.70 -8.12 -12.18
C TYR A 112 -2.80 -7.30 -11.49
N TYR A 113 -3.93 -7.08 -12.15
CA TYR A 113 -4.99 -6.13 -11.76
C TYR A 113 -6.31 -6.80 -11.36
N GLY A 114 -6.25 -8.04 -10.85
CA GLY A 114 -7.43 -8.79 -10.40
C GLY A 114 -8.18 -8.23 -9.18
N ALA A 115 -7.76 -7.09 -8.61
CA ALA A 115 -8.35 -6.51 -7.42
C ALA A 115 -9.51 -5.59 -7.78
N HIS A 116 -10.66 -5.81 -7.14
CA HIS A 116 -11.84 -4.98 -7.30
C HIS A 116 -11.99 -3.94 -6.18
N ASP A 117 -11.45 -4.25 -5.01
CA ASP A 117 -11.51 -3.40 -3.81
C ASP A 117 -10.42 -2.31 -3.78
N ALA A 118 -9.27 -2.55 -4.40
CA ALA A 118 -8.12 -1.64 -4.35
C ALA A 118 -8.43 -0.19 -4.83
N PRO A 119 -9.16 0.05 -5.94
CA PRO A 119 -9.53 1.41 -6.36
C PRO A 119 -10.34 2.19 -5.30
N ALA A 120 -11.33 1.55 -4.70
CA ALA A 120 -12.14 2.16 -3.65
C ALA A 120 -11.33 2.39 -2.36
N LEU A 121 -10.53 1.39 -1.96
CA LEU A 121 -9.63 1.51 -0.80
C LEU A 121 -8.62 2.63 -0.98
N TYR A 122 -8.10 2.83 -2.20
CA TYR A 122 -7.14 3.91 -2.48
C TYR A 122 -7.75 5.29 -2.22
N CYS A 123 -8.99 5.50 -2.69
CA CYS A 123 -9.71 6.74 -2.47
C CYS A 123 -9.99 6.96 -0.98
N LEU A 124 -10.40 5.90 -0.27
CA LEU A 124 -10.63 5.94 1.17
C LEU A 124 -9.35 6.26 1.95
N THR A 125 -8.24 5.60 1.63
CA THR A 125 -6.94 5.83 2.27
C THR A 125 -6.44 7.25 1.99
N LEU A 126 -6.54 7.75 0.75
CA LEU A 126 -6.16 9.11 0.41
C LEU A 126 -6.96 10.14 1.23
N TRP A 127 -8.28 9.98 1.28
CA TRP A 127 -9.14 10.86 2.07
C TRP A 127 -8.80 10.79 3.56
N HIS A 128 -8.65 9.58 4.11
CA HIS A 128 -8.34 9.36 5.51
C HIS A 128 -7.00 10.01 5.90
N THR A 129 -5.97 9.83 5.08
CA THR A 129 -4.64 10.41 5.33
C THR A 129 -4.65 11.93 5.19
N TRP A 130 -5.32 12.48 4.18
CA TRP A 130 -5.49 13.93 4.07
C TRP A 130 -6.25 14.50 5.27
N ARG A 131 -7.34 13.86 5.70
CA ARG A 131 -8.12 14.28 6.87
C ARG A 131 -7.29 14.30 8.15
N TRP A 132 -6.38 13.33 8.32
CA TRP A 132 -5.52 13.23 9.50
C TRP A 132 -4.36 14.22 9.48
N THR A 133 -3.77 14.45 8.32
CA THR A 133 -2.53 15.25 8.17
C THR A 133 -2.77 16.71 7.79
N GLY A 134 -3.89 17.01 7.13
CA GLY A 134 -4.15 18.32 6.51
C GLY A 134 -3.22 18.64 5.32
N ASP A 135 -2.51 17.66 4.76
CA ASP A 135 -1.54 17.90 3.69
C ASP A 135 -2.19 17.96 2.29
N ASP A 136 -2.50 19.17 1.84
CA ASP A 136 -3.02 19.41 0.49
C ASP A 136 -2.06 19.00 -0.63
N LYS A 137 -0.75 18.91 -0.38
CA LYS A 137 0.21 18.46 -1.40
C LYS A 137 0.01 16.98 -1.70
N LEU A 138 -0.18 16.16 -0.67
CA LEU A 138 -0.53 14.74 -0.81
C LEU A 138 -1.79 14.57 -1.65
N LEU A 139 -2.86 15.29 -1.30
CA LEU A 139 -4.12 15.21 -2.04
C LEU A 139 -3.95 15.57 -3.51
N LYS A 140 -3.23 16.67 -3.81
CA LYS A 140 -2.96 17.11 -5.19
C LYS A 140 -2.14 16.10 -5.96
N ALA A 141 -1.13 15.49 -5.33
CA ALA A 141 -0.26 14.50 -5.97
C ALA A 141 -1.03 13.24 -6.42
N HIS A 142 -2.05 12.83 -5.67
CA HIS A 142 -2.82 11.61 -5.94
C HIS A 142 -4.20 11.86 -6.57
N LEU A 143 -4.55 13.11 -6.87
CA LEU A 143 -5.88 13.48 -7.31
C LEU A 143 -6.29 12.80 -8.63
N GLU A 144 -5.39 12.77 -9.62
CA GLU A 144 -5.71 12.18 -10.92
C GLU A 144 -5.82 10.64 -10.84
N THR A 145 -4.99 10.01 -10.01
CA THR A 145 -5.10 8.58 -9.72
C THR A 145 -6.44 8.26 -9.06
N ALA A 146 -6.84 9.03 -8.05
CA ALA A 146 -8.13 8.85 -7.37
C ALA A 146 -9.33 9.07 -8.31
N LYS A 147 -9.28 10.11 -9.17
CA LYS A 147 -10.33 10.34 -10.17
C LYS A 147 -10.45 9.18 -11.16
N ALA A 148 -9.32 8.61 -11.61
CA ALA A 148 -9.33 7.47 -12.51
C ALA A 148 -9.87 6.20 -11.81
N ALA A 149 -9.55 6.00 -10.54
CA ALA A 149 -10.10 4.92 -9.73
C ALA A 149 -11.62 5.05 -9.56
N ILE A 150 -12.12 6.24 -9.23
CA ILE A 150 -13.56 6.50 -9.11
C ILE A 150 -14.28 6.23 -10.44
N ARG A 151 -13.77 6.77 -11.55
CA ARG A 151 -14.36 6.55 -12.88
C ARG A 151 -14.42 5.08 -13.30
N TRP A 152 -13.55 4.24 -12.74
CA TRP A 152 -13.59 2.80 -13.00
C TRP A 152 -14.63 2.09 -12.13
N CYS A 153 -14.91 2.61 -10.92
CA CYS A 153 -15.92 2.07 -10.02
C CYS A 153 -17.36 2.44 -10.42
N ASP A 154 -17.55 3.54 -11.14
CA ASP A 154 -18.84 4.02 -11.67
C ASP A 154 -19.36 3.13 -12.83
#